data_AF-A0A7X7G157-F1
#
_entry.id   AF-A0A7X7G157-F1
#
_cell.length_a   1.000
_cell.length_b   1.000
_cell.length_c   1.000
_cell.angle_alpha   90.00
_cell.angle_beta   90.00
_cell.angle_gamma   90.00
#
_symmetry.space_group_name_H-M   'P 1'
#
loop_
_entity.id
_entity.type
_entity.pdbx_description
1 polymer ?
#
loop_
_entity_poly.entity_id
_entity_poly.type
_entity_poly.pdbx_seq_one_letter_code
_entity_poly.pdbx_strand_id
1 'polypeptide(L)'
;DSYRFILDKVLSAVRGLGVRAEFRPVCDLVLVPGEKKFSGNAQRRGKTFFLHHGTLLYAFDLERISRYLKMPPQMPDYRKSRSHQDFISNIPVSPQEIRQALARTFA
;
A
#
# COMPACT_ATOMS: atom_id res chain seq x y z
N ASP A 1 -13.21 1.60 -11.07
CA ASP A 1 -11.91 2.09 -11.58
C ASP A 1 -10.85 1.00 -11.47
N SER A 2 -9.85 0.99 -12.35
CA SER A 2 -8.81 -0.05 -12.43
C SER A 2 -7.96 -0.16 -11.16
N TYR A 3 -7.73 0.95 -10.45
CA TYR A 3 -7.09 0.91 -9.13
C TYR A 3 -7.87 0.03 -8.16
N ARG A 4 -9.16 0.29 -8.02
CA ARG A 4 -10.01 -0.45 -7.08
C ARG A 4 -10.08 -1.93 -7.46
N PHE A 5 -10.24 -2.26 -8.74
CA PHE A 5 -10.24 -3.65 -9.20
C PHE A 5 -8.97 -4.42 -8.80
N ILE A 6 -7.79 -3.82 -9.00
CA ILE A 6 -6.51 -4.48 -8.68
C ILE A 6 -6.25 -4.49 -7.17
N LEU A 7 -6.50 -3.36 -6.50
CA LEU A 7 -6.22 -3.21 -5.08
C LEU A 7 -7.19 -3.98 -4.19
N ASP A 8 -8.43 -4.23 -4.63
CA ASP A 8 -9.35 -5.13 -3.93
C ASP A 8 -8.85 -6.58 -3.95
N LYS A 9 -8.16 -7.02 -5.02
CA LYS A 9 -7.49 -8.33 -5.06
C LYS A 9 -6.29 -8.38 -4.11
N VAL A 10 -5.45 -7.35 -4.11
CA VAL A 10 -4.34 -7.23 -3.15
C VAL A 10 -4.86 -7.23 -1.71
N LEU A 11 -5.95 -6.50 -1.43
CA LEU A 11 -6.61 -6.49 -0.13
C LEU A 11 -7.14 -7.87 0.25
N SER A 12 -7.78 -8.59 -0.67
CA SER A 12 -8.24 -9.95 -0.43
C SER A 12 -7.08 -10.87 -0.01
N ALA A 13 -5.96 -10.81 -0.72
CA ALA A 13 -4.77 -11.60 -0.43
C ALA A 13 -4.23 -11.32 0.98
N VAL A 14 -4.04 -10.05 1.35
CA VAL A 14 -3.49 -9.71 2.68
C VAL A 14 -4.49 -9.93 3.81
N ARG A 15 -5.79 -9.74 3.57
CA ARG A 15 -6.86 -10.05 4.55
C ARG A 15 -6.96 -11.55 4.82
N GLY A 16 -6.72 -12.39 3.80
CA GLY A 16 -6.59 -13.84 3.95
C GLY A 16 -5.43 -14.26 4.85
N LEU A 17 -4.41 -13.39 5.02
CA LEU A 17 -3.31 -13.57 5.97
C LEU A 17 -3.61 -12.98 7.36
N GLY A 18 -4.85 -12.58 7.63
CA GLY A 18 -5.25 -11.98 8.92
C GLY A 18 -4.96 -10.48 9.04
N VAL A 19 -4.49 -9.81 7.98
CA VAL A 19 -4.22 -8.37 8.03
C VAL A 19 -5.51 -7.57 7.89
N ARG A 20 -5.82 -6.75 8.90
CA ARG A 20 -6.88 -5.75 8.81
C ARG A 20 -6.40 -4.55 8.00
N ALA A 21 -6.76 -4.53 6.72
CA ALA A 21 -6.37 -3.48 5.78
C ALA A 21 -7.57 -2.91 5.02
N GLU A 22 -7.46 -1.65 4.59
CA GLU A 22 -8.47 -0.95 3.79
C GLU A 22 -7.83 -0.18 2.63
N PHE A 23 -8.65 0.08 1.61
CA PHE A 23 -8.30 0.97 0.50
C PHE A 23 -8.56 2.42 0.89
N ARG A 24 -7.61 3.31 0.54
CA ARG A 24 -7.80 4.76 0.59
C ARG A 24 -7.56 5.33 -0.80
N PRO A 25 -8.56 5.98 -1.41
CA PRO A 25 -8.38 6.65 -2.69
C PRO A 25 -7.20 7.64 -2.65
N VAL A 26 -6.44 7.77 -3.73
CA VAL A 26 -6.70 7.15 -5.06
C VAL A 26 -6.09 5.74 -5.19
N CYS A 27 -5.02 5.45 -4.47
CA CYS A 27 -4.16 4.29 -4.78
C CYS A 27 -3.42 3.71 -3.56
N ASP A 28 -3.91 3.97 -2.35
CA ASP A 28 -3.21 3.58 -1.13
C ASP A 28 -3.89 2.40 -0.42
N LEU A 29 -3.08 1.54 0.20
CA LEU A 29 -3.57 0.56 1.18
C LEU A 29 -3.03 0.89 2.57
N VAL A 30 -3.92 0.83 3.54
CA VAL A 30 -3.67 1.23 4.92
C VAL A 30 -4.04 0.13 5.90
N LEU A 31 -3.30 0.00 6.99
CA LEU A 31 -3.67 -0.81 8.14
C LEU A 31 -4.78 -0.11 8.94
N VAL A 32 -5.70 -0.91 9.49
CA VAL A 32 -6.74 -0.43 10.40
C VAL A 32 -6.75 -1.25 11.70
N PRO A 33 -6.93 -0.61 12.87
CA PRO A 33 -7.11 0.84 13.09
C PRO A 33 -5.81 1.65 12.88
N GLY A 34 -5.93 2.98 12.82
CA GLY A 34 -4.80 3.92 12.79
C GLY A 34 -4.42 4.47 11.41
N GLU A 35 -5.01 3.95 10.33
CA GLU A 35 -4.85 4.44 8.95
C GLU A 35 -3.38 4.62 8.57
N LYS A 36 -2.53 3.63 8.88
CA LYS A 36 -1.10 3.65 8.53
C LYS A 36 -0.88 3.04 7.15
N LYS A 37 -0.32 3.82 6.23
CA LYS A 37 -0.06 3.40 4.86
C LYS A 37 1.06 2.37 4.79
N PHE A 38 0.79 1.22 4.18
CA PHE A 38 1.80 0.19 3.88
C PHE A 38 1.98 -0.04 2.38
N SER A 39 1.07 0.49 1.54
CA SER A 39 1.15 0.40 0.09
C SER A 39 0.85 1.73 -0.58
N GLY A 40 1.68 2.13 -1.54
CA GLY A 40 1.38 3.19 -2.50
C GLY A 40 1.50 2.65 -3.92
N ASN A 41 0.56 3.03 -4.78
CA ASN A 41 0.46 2.48 -6.13
C ASN A 41 0.42 3.58 -7.19
N ALA A 42 0.79 3.22 -8.41
CA ALA A 42 0.78 4.12 -9.55
C ALA A 42 0.33 3.37 -10.82
N GLN A 43 -0.05 4.13 -11.84
CA GLN A 43 -0.43 3.60 -13.14
C GLN A 43 0.16 4.43 -14.27
N ARG A 44 0.64 3.74 -15.31
CA ARG A 44 0.93 4.33 -16.62
C ARG A 44 -0.09 3.78 -17.62
N ARG A 45 -0.86 4.66 -18.26
CA ARG A 45 -1.88 4.28 -19.26
C ARG A 45 -1.38 4.55 -20.68
N GLY A 46 -1.40 3.53 -21.52
CA GLY A 46 -1.18 3.62 -22.97
C GLY A 46 -2.51 3.55 -23.73
N LYS A 47 -2.45 3.47 -25.06
CA LYS A 47 -3.66 3.47 -25.92
C LYS A 47 -4.55 2.24 -25.70
N THR A 48 -3.93 1.06 -25.54
CA THR A 48 -4.64 -0.24 -25.45
C THR A 48 -4.24 -1.06 -24.23
N PHE A 49 -3.40 -0.50 -23.35
CA PHE A 49 -2.89 -1.19 -22.17
C PHE A 49 -2.64 -0.20 -21.04
N PHE A 50 -2.50 -0.70 -19.81
CA PHE A 50 -1.93 0.07 -18.71
C PHE A 50 -1.02 -0.82 -17.86
N LEU A 51 0.02 -0.20 -17.31
CA LEU A 51 0.86 -0.79 -16.29
C LEU A 51 0.38 -0.31 -14.93
N HIS A 52 0.10 -1.24 -14.03
CA HIS A 52 -0.10 -0.96 -12.62
C HIS A 52 1.09 -1.51 -11.84
N HIS A 53 1.65 -0.69 -10.97
CA HIS A 53 2.69 -1.11 -10.03
C HIS A 53 2.46 -0.46 -8.68
N GLY A 54 3.12 -0.99 -7.66
CA GLY A 54 3.11 -0.39 -6.34
C GLY A 54 4.12 -1.05 -5.43
N THR A 55 4.11 -0.60 -4.18
CA THR A 55 4.99 -1.11 -3.13
C THR A 55 4.16 -1.74 -2.01
N LEU A 56 4.77 -2.67 -1.29
CA LEU A 56 4.30 -3.18 -0.01
C LEU A 56 5.48 -3.09 0.96
N LEU A 57 5.35 -2.28 2.01
CA LEU A 57 6.32 -2.22 3.11
C LEU A 57 6.07 -3.42 4.03
N TYR A 58 7.07 -4.27 4.27
CA TYR A 58 6.96 -5.48 5.13
C TYR A 58 8.11 -5.64 6.14
N ALA A 59 9.32 -5.21 5.78
CA ALA A 59 10.50 -5.23 6.65
C ALA A 59 11.46 -4.09 6.26
N PHE A 60 10.90 -2.94 5.87
CA PHE A 60 11.68 -1.77 5.51
C PHE A 60 12.05 -0.97 6.75
N ASP A 61 13.28 -0.44 6.80
CA ASP A 61 13.68 0.51 7.83
C ASP A 61 12.98 1.87 7.60
N LEU A 62 11.89 2.11 8.33
CA LEU A 62 11.04 3.29 8.16
C LEU A 62 11.76 4.60 8.52
N GLU A 63 12.83 4.57 9.32
CA GLU A 63 13.59 5.78 9.66
C GLU A 63 14.28 6.36 8.41
N ARG A 64 14.70 5.50 7.49
CA ARG A 64 15.26 5.93 6.19
C ARG A 64 14.26 6.74 5.37
N ILE A 65 12.96 6.44 5.47
CA ILE A 65 11.93 7.23 4.77
C ILE A 65 11.92 8.66 5.30
N SER A 66 11.91 8.84 6.62
CA SER A 66 11.99 10.17 7.24
C SER A 66 13.29 10.90 6.91
N ARG A 67 14.41 10.18 6.87
CA ARG A 67 15.73 10.77 6.59
C ARG A 67 15.85 11.29 5.16
N TYR A 68 15.32 10.55 4.18
CA TYR A 68 15.58 10.83 2.77
C TYR A 68 14.42 11.50 2.05
N LEU A 69 13.18 11.39 2.53
CA LEU A 69 12.02 12.00 1.88
C LEU A 69 11.57 13.27 2.61
N LYS A 70 11.43 14.35 1.84
CA LYS A 70 10.75 15.57 2.30
C LYS A 70 9.27 15.29 2.55
N MET A 71 8.62 16.11 3.38
CA MET A 71 7.17 16.12 3.46
C MET A 71 6.59 16.53 2.10
N PRO A 72 5.59 15.82 1.57
CA PRO A 72 5.02 16.15 0.27
C PRO A 72 4.18 17.43 0.39
N PRO A 73 4.19 18.32 -0.63
CA PRO A 73 3.40 19.55 -0.63
C PRO A 73 1.89 19.26 -0.71
N GLN A 74 1.51 18.12 -1.29
CA GLN A 74 0.15 17.62 -1.33
C GLN A 74 0.09 16.27 -0.61
N MET A 75 -0.86 16.13 0.30
CA MET A 75 -1.08 14.90 1.06
C MET A 75 -2.57 14.55 1.08
N PRO A 76 -2.93 13.26 1.19
CA PRO A 76 -4.33 12.88 1.34
C PRO A 76 -4.84 13.29 2.73
N ASP A 77 -6.11 13.66 2.83
CA ASP A 77 -6.71 14.16 4.08
C ASP A 77 -6.56 13.19 5.26
N TYR A 78 -6.65 11.87 4.99
CA TYR A 78 -6.49 10.84 6.01
C TYR A 78 -5.05 10.77 6.59
N ARG A 79 -4.07 11.41 5.96
CA ARG A 79 -2.73 11.58 6.56
C ARG A 79 -2.80 12.43 7.81
N LYS A 80 -3.75 13.38 7.92
CA LYS A 80 -3.94 14.25 9.09
C LYS A 80 -2.64 14.94 9.52
N SER A 81 -1.86 15.42 8.54
CA SER A 81 -0.56 16.08 8.75
C SER A 81 0.47 15.28 9.55
N ARG A 82 0.29 13.96 9.67
CA ARG A 82 1.24 13.06 10.35
C ARG A 82 2.62 13.07 9.69
N SER A 83 3.65 12.95 10.53
CA SER A 83 5.02 12.71 10.10
C SER A 83 5.10 11.41 9.26
N HIS A 84 6.19 11.20 8.54
CA HIS A 84 6.38 9.93 7.81
C HIS A 84 6.32 8.74 8.78
N GLN A 85 7.01 8.81 9.92
CA GLN A 85 7.03 7.76 10.96
C GLN A 85 5.63 7.41 11.49
N ASP A 86 4.76 8.40 11.66
CA ASP A 86 3.41 8.17 12.20
C ASP A 86 2.40 7.73 11.13
N PHE A 87 2.70 8.03 9.86
CA PHE A 87 1.81 7.79 8.74
C PHE A 87 2.02 6.44 8.07
N ILE A 88 3.26 5.94 8.01
CA ILE A 88 3.58 4.70 7.29
C ILE A 88 3.81 3.54 8.26
N SER A 89 3.65 2.32 7.76
CA SER A 89 3.96 1.11 8.53
C SER A 89 4.41 -0.01 7.60
N ASN A 90 5.25 -0.90 8.14
CA ASN A 90 5.36 -2.23 7.57
C ASN A 90 4.07 -3.02 7.85
N ILE A 91 3.66 -3.86 6.91
CA ILE A 91 2.61 -4.86 7.08
C ILE A 91 3.15 -6.00 7.97
N PRO A 92 2.39 -6.51 8.95
CA PRO A 92 2.88 -7.48 9.92
C PRO A 92 2.84 -8.93 9.40
N VAL A 93 3.32 -9.16 8.17
CA VAL A 93 3.38 -10.49 7.54
C VAL A 93 4.69 -10.65 6.77
N SER A 94 5.18 -11.87 6.64
CA SER A 94 6.46 -12.10 5.99
C SER A 94 6.39 -11.87 4.47
N PRO A 95 7.49 -11.46 3.82
CA PRO A 95 7.52 -11.31 2.37
C PRO A 95 7.23 -12.63 1.62
N GLN A 96 7.50 -13.79 2.22
CA GLN A 96 7.17 -15.09 1.63
C GLN A 96 5.66 -15.31 1.59
N GLU A 97 4.96 -15.07 2.72
CA GLU A 97 3.51 -15.20 2.79
C GLU A 97 2.81 -14.22 1.84
N ILE A 98 3.27 -12.97 1.78
CA ILE A 98 2.75 -11.96 0.84
C ILE A 98 2.87 -12.46 -0.60
N ARG A 99 4.06 -12.93 -1.01
CA ARG A 99 4.28 -13.43 -2.39
C ARG A 99 3.37 -14.60 -2.71
N GLN A 100 3.24 -15.57 -1.81
CA GLN A 100 2.40 -16.74 -2.01
C GLN A 100 0.90 -16.39 -2.05
N ALA A 101 0.45 -15.45 -1.22
CA ALA A 101 -0.95 -15.01 -1.21
C ALA A 101 -1.31 -14.23 -2.49
N LEU A 102 -0.42 -13.34 -2.93
CA LEU A 102 -0.60 -12.62 -4.19
C LEU A 102 -0.58 -13.56 -5.39
N ALA A 103 0.38 -14.47 -5.48
CA ALA A 103 0.45 -15.45 -6.57
C ALA A 103 -0.84 -16.28 -6.67
N ARG A 104 -1.41 -16.71 -5.53
CA ARG A 104 -2.68 -17.46 -5.49
C ARG A 104 -3.89 -16.62 -5.90
N THR A 105 -3.90 -15.33 -5.58
CA THR A 105 -5.06 -14.45 -5.84
C THR A 105 -5.12 -13.96 -7.29
N PHE A 106 -3.97 -13.94 -7.97
CA PHE A 106 -3.83 -13.48 -9.35
C PHE A 106 -3.57 -14.63 -10.36
N ALA A 107 -3.52 -15.88 -9.90
CA ALA A 107 -3.59 -17.07 -10.76
C ALA A 107 -4.99 -17.20 -11.37
#